data_AF-A0A1I4QQ37-F1
#
_entry.id   AF-A0A1I4QQ37-F1
#
_cell.length_a   1.000
_cell.length_b   1.000
_cell.length_c   1.000
_cell.angle_alpha   90.00
_cell.angle_beta   90.00
_cell.angle_gamma   90.00
#
_symmetry.space_group_name_H-M   'P 1'
#
loop_
_entity.id
_entity.type
_entity.pdbx_description
1 polymer ?
#
loop_
_entity_poly.entity_id
_entity_poly.type
_entity_poly.pdbx_seq_one_letter_code
_entity_poly.pdbx_strand_id
1 'polypeptide(L)'
;MADLFEKVKVMGQKAALTAQQYGETALQWKMKLLKKQQQKLRQKLAARKAEKVFSEFGLEIYRLIKEGVTDWQNAPSVKEKLEKMKLAEADIAQFNQIIEEIERAFEEKKREIREKFEARKKKLESSEAAQEQTEKPEEPAE
;
A
#
# COMPACT_ATOMS: atom_id res chain seq x y z
N MET A 1 27.43 -32.60 23.87
CA MET A 1 26.05 -32.88 23.41
C MET A 1 25.11 -31.71 23.71
N ALA A 2 25.02 -31.22 24.95
CA ALA A 2 24.15 -30.08 25.30
C ALA A 2 24.44 -28.77 24.51
N ASP A 3 25.72 -28.45 24.29
CA ASP A 3 26.15 -27.25 23.54
C ASP A 3 25.73 -27.26 22.04
N LEU A 4 25.71 -28.45 21.40
CA LEU A 4 25.20 -28.59 20.02
C LEU A 4 23.69 -28.32 19.94
N PHE A 5 22.93 -28.72 20.95
CA PHE A 5 21.48 -28.50 20.99
C PHE A 5 21.11 -27.02 21.15
N GLU A 6 21.83 -26.26 21.98
CA GLU A 6 21.60 -24.82 22.12
C GLU A 6 22.02 -24.06 20.85
N LYS A 7 23.16 -24.40 20.21
CA LYS A 7 23.54 -23.80 18.91
C LYS A 7 22.50 -24.03 17.81
N VAL A 8 21.96 -25.24 17.72
CA VAL A 8 20.90 -25.57 16.74
C VAL A 8 19.62 -24.80 17.03
N LYS A 9 19.23 -24.66 18.31
CA LYS A 9 18.05 -23.90 18.73
C LYS A 9 18.17 -22.41 18.39
N VAL A 10 19.33 -21.79 18.60
CA VAL A 10 19.54 -20.38 18.26
C VAL A 10 19.59 -20.16 16.74
N MET A 11 20.22 -21.07 15.98
CA MET A 11 20.12 -21.04 14.52
C MET A 11 18.67 -21.17 14.03
N GLY A 12 17.88 -22.06 14.65
CA GLY A 12 16.45 -22.19 14.37
C GLY A 12 15.67 -20.90 14.63
N GLN A 13 15.95 -20.20 15.73
CA GLN A 13 15.33 -18.91 16.06
C GLN A 13 15.71 -17.81 15.06
N LYS A 14 16.98 -17.74 14.63
CA LYS A 14 17.44 -16.81 13.59
C LYS A 14 16.75 -17.08 12.24
N ALA A 15 16.64 -18.35 11.86
CA ALA A 15 15.93 -18.76 10.65
C ALA A 15 14.43 -18.42 10.72
N ALA A 16 13.77 -18.69 11.85
CA ALA A 16 12.36 -18.37 12.06
C ALA A 16 12.08 -16.86 12.01
N LEU A 17 12.93 -16.03 12.64
CA LEU A 17 12.80 -14.57 12.60
C LEU A 17 12.95 -14.02 11.18
N THR A 18 13.89 -14.59 10.42
CA THR A 18 14.13 -14.21 9.02
C THR A 18 12.93 -14.59 8.16
N ALA A 19 12.42 -15.82 8.32
CA ALA A 19 11.22 -16.28 7.64
C ALA A 19 9.99 -15.40 7.96
N GLN A 20 9.85 -14.99 9.22
CA GLN A 20 8.79 -14.07 9.65
C GLN A 20 8.90 -12.69 8.96
N GLN A 21 10.10 -12.12 8.85
CA GLN A 21 10.31 -10.83 8.17
C GLN A 21 9.92 -10.89 6.69
N TYR A 22 10.32 -11.95 5.99
CA TYR A 22 9.94 -12.17 4.59
C TYR A 22 8.44 -12.44 4.43
N GLY A 23 7.85 -13.21 5.35
CA GLY A 23 6.41 -13.48 5.37
C GLY A 23 5.56 -12.22 5.54
N GLU A 24 5.91 -11.39 6.53
CA GLU A 24 5.21 -10.12 6.79
C GLU A 24 5.36 -9.16 5.61
N THR A 25 6.55 -9.06 5.01
CA THR A 25 6.80 -8.22 3.84
C THR A 25 6.01 -8.71 2.61
N ALA A 26 5.99 -10.03 2.37
CA ALA A 26 5.25 -10.63 1.26
C ALA A 26 3.73 -10.44 1.42
N LEU A 27 3.21 -10.54 2.64
CA LEU A 27 1.80 -10.29 2.94
C LEU A 27 1.42 -8.83 2.67
N GLN A 28 2.24 -7.88 3.10
CA GLN A 28 2.04 -6.46 2.82
C GLN A 28 2.10 -6.17 1.32
N TRP A 29 2.99 -6.84 0.58
CA TRP A 29 3.09 -6.67 -0.87
C TRP A 29 1.83 -7.19 -1.58
N LYS A 30 1.31 -8.35 -1.17
CA LYS A 30 0.01 -8.86 -1.67
C LYS A 30 -1.13 -7.89 -1.38
N MET A 31 -1.20 -7.34 -0.16
CA MET A 31 -2.19 -6.32 0.21
C MET A 31 -2.08 -5.05 -0.65
N LYS A 32 -0.85 -4.58 -0.92
CA LYS A 32 -0.59 -3.45 -1.82
C LYS A 32 -1.12 -3.73 -3.22
N LEU A 33 -0.81 -4.90 -3.78
CA LEU A 33 -1.29 -5.30 -5.10
C LEU A 33 -2.82 -5.36 -5.15
N LEU A 34 -3.44 -5.96 -4.14
CA LEU A 34 -4.89 -6.08 -4.06
C LEU A 34 -5.58 -4.71 -3.99
N LYS A 35 -5.09 -3.80 -3.11
CA LYS A 35 -5.59 -2.42 -3.02
C LYS A 35 -5.38 -1.66 -4.33
N LYS A 36 -4.19 -1.76 -4.95
CA LYS A 36 -3.89 -1.10 -6.23
C LYS A 36 -4.79 -1.62 -7.35
N GLN A 37 -5.05 -2.92 -7.41
CA GLN A 37 -5.98 -3.48 -8.40
C GLN A 37 -7.42 -3.03 -8.15
N GLN A 38 -7.87 -3.01 -6.89
CA GLN A 38 -9.20 -2.52 -6.53
C GLN A 38 -9.38 -1.06 -6.95
N GLN A 39 -8.37 -0.21 -6.68
CA GLN A 39 -8.43 1.20 -7.08
C GLN A 39 -8.37 1.39 -8.60
N LYS A 40 -7.53 0.63 -9.32
CA LYS A 40 -7.53 0.65 -10.79
C LYS A 40 -8.89 0.24 -11.37
N LEU A 41 -9.57 -0.72 -10.75
CA LEU A 41 -10.90 -1.14 -11.18
C LEU A 41 -11.94 -0.04 -10.93
N ARG A 42 -11.89 0.60 -9.75
CA ARG A 42 -12.72 1.77 -9.43
C ARG A 42 -12.47 2.94 -10.37
N GLN A 43 -11.21 3.24 -10.68
CA GLN A 43 -10.82 4.26 -11.64
C GLN A 43 -11.36 3.94 -13.04
N LYS A 44 -11.25 2.70 -13.52
CA LYS A 44 -11.84 2.28 -14.81
C LYS A 44 -13.36 2.43 -14.81
N LEU A 45 -14.04 2.09 -13.72
CA LEU A 45 -15.48 2.27 -13.59
C LEU A 45 -15.87 3.76 -13.58
N ALA A 46 -15.12 4.59 -12.86
CA ALA A 46 -15.32 6.05 -12.84
C ALA A 46 -15.07 6.66 -14.22
N ALA A 47 -13.99 6.27 -14.91
CA ALA A 47 -13.69 6.71 -16.28
C ALA A 47 -14.81 6.34 -17.26
N ARG A 48 -15.35 5.12 -17.19
CA ARG A 48 -16.50 4.71 -18.02
C ARG A 48 -17.76 5.52 -17.71
N LYS A 49 -18.01 5.87 -16.44
CA LYS A 49 -19.12 6.74 -16.06
C LYS A 49 -18.90 8.15 -16.62
N ALA A 50 -17.70 8.69 -16.48
CA ALA A 50 -17.33 9.99 -17.02
C ALA A 50 -17.56 10.02 -18.54
N GLU A 51 -17.06 9.02 -19.28
CA GLU A 51 -17.21 8.91 -20.74
C GLU A 51 -18.69 8.92 -21.18
N LYS A 52 -19.57 8.24 -20.42
CA LYS A 52 -21.02 8.33 -20.66
C LYS A 52 -21.54 9.75 -20.49
N VAL A 53 -21.20 10.43 -19.39
CA VAL A 53 -21.61 11.82 -19.15
C VAL A 53 -21.08 12.75 -20.26
N PHE A 54 -19.83 12.57 -20.71
CA PHE A 54 -19.26 13.29 -21.84
C PHE A 54 -20.06 13.07 -23.13
N SER A 55 -20.42 11.82 -23.44
CA SER A 55 -21.22 11.50 -24.64
C SER A 55 -22.63 12.10 -24.58
N GLU A 56 -23.27 12.04 -23.41
CA GLU A 56 -24.60 12.61 -23.17
C GLU A 56 -24.59 14.15 -23.20
N PHE A 57 -23.48 14.76 -22.83
CA PHE A 57 -23.27 16.20 -22.92
C PHE A 57 -23.15 16.67 -24.38
N GLY A 58 -22.34 15.98 -25.20
CA GLY A 58 -22.22 16.29 -26.63
C GLY A 58 -23.54 16.15 -27.38
N LEU A 59 -24.32 15.11 -27.07
CA LEU A 59 -25.66 14.91 -27.63
C LEU A 59 -26.63 16.03 -27.25
N GLU A 60 -26.58 16.51 -26.00
CA GLU A 60 -27.43 17.61 -25.52
C GLU A 60 -27.12 18.91 -26.27
N ILE A 61 -25.84 19.26 -26.39
CA ILE A 61 -25.41 20.46 -27.12
C ILE A 61 -25.85 20.38 -28.57
N TYR A 62 -25.63 19.24 -29.23
CA TYR A 62 -26.06 19.03 -30.60
C TYR A 62 -27.57 19.19 -30.75
N ARG A 63 -28.36 18.66 -29.81
CA ARG A 63 -29.82 18.80 -29.80
C ARG A 63 -30.26 20.26 -29.67
N LEU A 64 -29.69 20.99 -28.72
CA LEU A 64 -29.98 22.41 -28.49
C LEU A 64 -29.62 23.28 -29.72
N ILE A 65 -28.46 23.02 -30.34
CA ILE A 65 -28.06 23.70 -31.57
C ILE A 65 -29.05 23.40 -32.71
N LYS A 66 -29.48 22.14 -32.87
CA LYS A 66 -30.47 21.74 -33.88
C LYS A 66 -31.84 22.38 -33.64
N GLU A 67 -32.21 22.57 -32.38
CA GLU A 67 -33.45 23.27 -31.97
C GLU A 67 -33.34 24.80 -32.14
N GLY A 68 -32.20 25.33 -32.59
CA GLY A 68 -32.00 26.75 -32.85
C GLY A 68 -31.65 27.57 -31.60
N VAL A 69 -31.35 26.90 -30.48
CA VAL A 69 -30.91 27.57 -29.24
C VAL A 69 -29.46 28.03 -29.42
N THR A 70 -29.27 29.34 -29.58
CA THR A 70 -27.96 29.96 -29.76
C THR A 70 -27.18 30.11 -28.45
N ASP A 71 -27.87 30.26 -27.32
CA ASP A 71 -27.26 30.36 -25.99
C ASP A 71 -27.38 29.05 -25.19
N TRP A 72 -26.92 27.95 -25.80
CA TRP A 72 -26.94 26.62 -25.18
C TRP A 72 -26.02 26.52 -23.96
N GLN A 73 -24.99 27.38 -23.85
CA GLN A 73 -24.08 27.40 -22.70
C GLN A 73 -24.79 27.78 -21.40
N ASN A 74 -25.82 28.61 -21.49
CA ASN A 74 -26.63 29.01 -20.34
C ASN A 74 -27.79 28.06 -20.04
N ALA A 75 -28.02 27.04 -20.89
CA ALA A 75 -29.07 26.06 -20.67
C ALA A 75 -28.86 25.32 -19.33
N PRO A 76 -29.90 25.18 -18.49
CA PRO A 76 -29.79 24.48 -17.21
C PRO A 76 -29.29 23.04 -17.36
N SER A 77 -29.74 22.33 -18.40
CA SER A 77 -29.31 20.95 -18.68
C SER A 77 -27.82 20.85 -19.00
N VAL A 78 -27.25 21.85 -19.69
CA VAL A 78 -25.82 21.92 -20.03
C VAL A 78 -25.01 22.24 -18.77
N LYS A 79 -25.46 23.17 -17.92
CA LYS A 79 -24.79 23.49 -16.65
C LYS A 79 -24.74 22.30 -15.70
N GLU A 80 -25.86 21.59 -15.52
CA GLU A 80 -25.93 20.41 -14.66
C GLU A 80 -25.00 19.29 -15.17
N LYS A 81 -24.97 19.04 -16.48
CA LYS A 81 -24.07 18.05 -17.08
C LYS A 81 -22.60 18.46 -16.97
N LEU A 82 -22.29 19.75 -17.08
CA LEU A 82 -20.94 20.29 -16.88
C LEU A 82 -20.45 20.09 -15.44
N GLU A 83 -21.30 20.32 -14.44
CA GLU A 83 -20.97 20.05 -13.04
C GLU A 83 -20.72 18.56 -12.77
N LYS A 84 -21.56 17.68 -13.33
CA LYS A 84 -21.35 16.23 -13.25
C LYS A 84 -20.02 15.81 -13.90
N MET A 85 -19.63 16.44 -15.01
CA MET A 85 -18.33 16.23 -15.64
C MET A 85 -17.17 16.65 -14.73
N LYS A 86 -17.23 17.85 -14.14
CA LYS A 86 -16.19 18.34 -13.22
C LYS A 86 -16.02 17.42 -12.01
N LEU A 87 -17.13 16.94 -11.44
CA LEU A 87 -17.10 15.97 -10.35
C LEU A 87 -16.47 14.64 -10.78
N ALA A 88 -16.79 14.15 -11.98
CA ALA A 88 -16.21 12.91 -12.49
C ALA A 88 -14.70 13.03 -12.77
N GLU A 89 -14.23 14.17 -13.28
CA GLU A 89 -12.80 14.46 -13.45
C GLU A 89 -12.07 14.55 -12.10
N ALA A 90 -12.70 15.20 -11.11
CA ALA A 90 -12.18 15.30 -9.76
C ALA A 90 -12.04 13.91 -9.09
N ASP A 91 -13.04 13.04 -9.25
CA ASP A 91 -12.99 11.65 -8.77
C ASP A 91 -11.80 10.89 -9.40
N ILE A 92 -11.58 11.05 -10.71
CA ILE A 92 -10.45 10.42 -11.41
C ILE A 92 -9.11 10.92 -10.86
N ALA A 93 -8.98 12.23 -10.58
CA ALA A 93 -7.78 12.81 -9.99
C ALA A 93 -7.53 12.29 -8.56
N GLN A 94 -8.59 12.14 -7.74
CA GLN A 94 -8.48 11.57 -6.39
C GLN A 94 -7.97 10.13 -6.41
N PHE A 95 -8.33 9.31 -7.40
CA PHE A 95 -7.80 7.94 -7.49
C PHE A 95 -6.28 7.89 -7.68
N ASN A 96 -5.70 8.86 -8.40
CA ASN A 96 -4.25 8.93 -8.56
C ASN A 96 -3.57 9.26 -7.22
N GLN A 97 -4.13 10.21 -6.46
CA GLN A 97 -3.63 10.56 -5.12
C GLN A 97 -3.70 9.36 -4.17
N ILE A 98 -4.81 8.62 -4.17
CA ILE A 98 -4.98 7.43 -3.33
C ILE A 98 -3.95 6.33 -3.70
N ILE A 99 -3.60 6.18 -4.98
CA ILE A 99 -2.57 5.22 -5.40
C ILE A 99 -1.21 5.62 -4.82
N GLU A 100 -0.85 6.91 -4.85
CA GLU A 100 0.39 7.39 -4.23
C GLU A 100 0.40 7.18 -2.72
N GLU A 101 -0.72 7.43 -2.04
CA GLU A 101 -0.86 7.17 -0.59
C GLU A 101 -0.66 5.69 -0.25
N ILE A 102 -1.21 4.78 -1.06
CA ILE A 102 -0.99 3.33 -0.89
C ILE A 102 0.49 2.98 -1.05
N GLU A 103 1.21 3.66 -1.94
CA GLU A 103 2.64 3.45 -2.13
C GLU A 103 3.46 3.97 -0.94
N ARG A 104 3.17 5.17 -0.45
CA ARG A 104 3.82 5.74 0.75
C ARG A 104 3.57 4.88 1.98
N ALA A 105 2.32 4.49 2.23
CA ALA A 105 1.94 3.66 3.37
C ALA A 105 2.63 2.28 3.35
N PHE A 106 2.86 1.72 2.16
CA PHE A 106 3.61 0.46 2.03
C PHE A 106 5.09 0.64 2.38
N GLU A 107 5.75 1.69 1.91
CA GLU A 107 7.15 1.95 2.24
C GLU A 107 7.34 2.21 3.74
N GLU A 108 6.39 2.92 4.36
CA GLU A 108 6.36 3.12 5.80
C GLU A 108 6.21 1.79 6.56
N LYS A 109 5.25 0.95 6.17
CA LYS A 109 5.07 -0.39 6.77
C LYS A 109 6.31 -1.26 6.63
N LYS A 110 6.98 -1.20 5.48
CA LYS A 110 8.23 -1.94 5.22
C LYS A 110 9.37 -1.44 6.09
N ARG A 111 9.43 -0.13 6.39
CA ARG A 111 10.38 0.43 7.36
C ARG A 111 10.08 -0.07 8.78
N GLU A 112 8.83 -0.01 9.22
CA GLU A 112 8.41 -0.52 10.55
C GLU A 112 8.76 -2.01 10.74
N ILE A 113 8.54 -2.85 9.73
CA ILE A 113 8.87 -4.29 9.78
C ILE A 113 10.39 -4.48 9.94
N ARG A 114 11.21 -3.68 9.23
CA ARG A 114 12.67 -3.72 9.35
C ARG A 114 13.14 -3.29 10.73
N GLU A 115 12.61 -2.19 11.25
CA GLU A 115 12.96 -1.70 12.59
C GLU A 115 12.60 -2.72 13.69
N LYS A 116 11.41 -3.32 13.60
CA LYS A 116 10.99 -4.40 14.52
C LYS A 116 11.89 -5.62 14.42
N PHE A 117 12.28 -6.00 13.21
CA PHE A 117 13.21 -7.12 12.99
C PHE A 117 14.59 -6.82 13.58
N GLU A 118 15.16 -5.64 13.32
CA GLU A 118 16.47 -5.24 13.86
C GLU A 118 16.46 -5.19 15.40
N ALA A 119 15.38 -4.69 16.02
CA ALA A 119 15.22 -4.70 17.46
C ALA A 119 15.18 -6.12 18.04
N ARG A 120 14.46 -7.05 17.39
CA ARG A 120 14.40 -8.47 17.79
C ARG A 120 15.72 -9.20 17.58
N LYS A 121 16.42 -8.91 16.48
CA LYS A 121 17.74 -9.47 16.18
C LYS A 121 18.77 -9.04 17.23
N LYS A 122 18.85 -7.74 17.55
CA LYS A 122 19.73 -7.22 18.61
C LYS A 122 19.45 -7.85 19.97
N LYS A 123 18.16 -8.07 20.30
CA LYS A 123 17.77 -8.76 21.55
C LYS A 123 18.26 -10.21 21.58
N LEU A 124 18.19 -10.92 20.45
CA LEU A 124 18.69 -12.29 20.33
C LEU A 124 20.22 -12.34 20.49
N GLU A 125 20.93 -11.43 19.82
CA GLU A 125 22.40 -11.32 19.90
C GLU A 125 22.89 -10.94 21.31
N SER A 126 22.16 -10.06 22.02
CA SER A 126 22.47 -9.74 23.43
C SER A 126 22.23 -10.93 24.38
N SER A 127 21.30 -11.83 24.04
CA SER A 127 21.04 -13.04 24.82
C SER A 127 22.10 -14.11 24.57
N GLU A 128 22.63 -14.21 23.35
CA GLU A 128 23.78 -15.07 23.01
C GLU A 128 25.04 -14.60 23.76
N ALA A 129 25.35 -13.29 23.74
CA ALA A 129 26.52 -12.74 24.42
C ALA A 129 26.47 -12.90 25.95
N ALA A 130 25.27 -12.92 26.55
CA ALA A 130 25.09 -13.15 27.97
C ALA A 130 25.29 -14.63 28.36
N GLN A 131 24.93 -15.58 27.49
CA GLN A 131 25.14 -17.02 27.74
C GLN A 131 26.62 -17.40 27.62
N GLU A 132 27.36 -16.78 26.70
CA GLU A 132 28.79 -17.03 26.47
C GLU A 132 29.68 -16.52 27.62
N GLN A 133 29.22 -15.53 28.41
CA GLN A 133 29.96 -15.04 29.59
C GLN A 133 29.80 -15.92 30.84
N THR A 134 28.72 -16.70 30.96
CA THR A 134 28.53 -17.67 32.05
C THR A 134 29.37 -18.94 31.90
N GLU A 135 30.02 -19.15 30.75
CA GLU A 135 30.73 -20.40 30.43
C GLU A 135 32.26 -20.30 30.59
N LYS A 136 32.81 -19.14 30.97
CA LYS A 136 34.25 -19.01 31.28
C LYS A 136 34.52 -19.56 32.69
N PRO A 137 35.24 -20.69 32.85
CA PRO A 137 35.55 -21.20 34.18
C PRO A 137 36.51 -20.23 34.85
N GLU A 138 36.22 -19.84 36.10
CA GLU A 138 37.22 -19.28 37.02
C GLU A 138 38.36 -20.30 37.13
N GLU A 139 39.48 -19.98 36.50
CA GLU A 139 40.75 -20.66 36.71
C GLU A 139 41.22 -20.25 38.13
N PRO A 140 41.39 -21.21 39.07
CA PRO A 140 41.83 -20.86 40.42
C PRO A 140 43.28 -20.39 40.35
N ALA A 141 43.54 -19.18 40.84
CA ALA A 141 44.88 -18.67 41.07
C ALA A 141 45.60 -19.59 42.06
N GLU A 142 46.72 -20.16 41.63
CA GLU A 142 47.67 -20.94 42.46
C GLU A 142 48.31 -20.10 43.57
#